data_AF-A0A371YR78-F1
#
_entry.id   AF-A0A371YR78-F1
#
_cell.length_a   1.000
_cell.length_b   1.000
_cell.length_c   1.000
_cell.angle_alpha   90.00
_cell.angle_beta   90.00
_cell.angle_gamma   90.00
#
_symmetry.space_group_name_H-M   'P 1'
#
loop_
_entity.id
_entity.type
_entity.pdbx_description
1 polymer ?
#
loop_
_entity_poly.entity_id
_entity_poly.type
_entity_poly.pdbx_seq_one_letter_code
_entity_poly.pdbx_strand_id
1 'polypeptide(L)'
;MFKNWIFVHFFWIVLVLALIQTEQKPITNEITTSQLETVNTARQINVRTPTSERDESFSTTNTTHTASNAPISINQNQATEKKSLINFKDIIADSELHYVGVYESNAREYTQTEQRQRKTECESQANNPHSSKVASDCWHYAYRAEKKNVEDTVTVHINSHRKVSLILTSYDPVKWVIQGNTQNLKLVYISGYHASDIVPRLSSSTKTYSNFYEATTCSFCLGSDIPYFYGYENSGDLQSKIQQYFKTPLTSFQGAYSAKNVYIN
;
A
#
# COMPACT_ATOMS: atom_id res chain seq x y z
N MET A 1 31.41 57.28 5.10
CA MET A 1 31.92 56.41 4.02
C MET A 1 31.13 55.09 3.92
N PHE A 2 29.81 55.13 3.67
CA PHE A 2 28.97 53.90 3.59
C PHE A 2 27.82 54.04 2.56
N LYS A 3 28.02 54.81 1.48
CA LYS A 3 26.99 55.02 0.43
C LYS A 3 27.24 54.33 -0.91
N ASN A 4 28.41 53.71 -1.12
CA ASN A 4 28.78 53.12 -2.42
C ASN A 4 28.62 51.59 -2.51
N TRP A 5 28.15 50.90 -1.47
CA TRP A 5 28.09 49.44 -1.49
C TRP A 5 26.75 48.87 -2.01
N ILE A 6 25.68 49.65 -1.98
CA ILE A 6 24.33 49.22 -2.41
C ILE A 6 24.18 49.14 -3.93
N PHE A 7 24.95 49.92 -4.70
CA PHE A 7 24.83 49.93 -6.16
C PHE A 7 25.44 48.70 -6.85
N VAL A 8 26.40 48.01 -6.21
CA VAL A 8 27.06 46.84 -6.82
C VAL A 8 26.16 45.59 -6.78
N HIS A 9 25.31 45.45 -5.77
CA HIS A 9 24.41 44.29 -5.66
C HIS A 9 23.16 44.40 -6.54
N PHE A 10 22.65 45.60 -6.81
CA PHE A 10 21.51 45.76 -7.73
C PHE A 10 21.87 45.43 -9.18
N PHE A 11 23.12 45.69 -9.60
CA PHE A 11 23.55 45.39 -10.97
C PHE A 11 23.67 43.88 -11.25
N TRP A 12 23.99 43.07 -10.23
CA TRP A 12 24.05 41.62 -10.37
C TRP A 12 22.66 40.96 -10.43
N ILE A 13 21.67 41.48 -9.70
CA ILE A 13 20.31 40.92 -9.71
C ILE A 13 19.64 41.13 -11.07
N VAL A 14 19.86 42.28 -11.71
CA VAL A 14 19.30 42.56 -13.05
C VAL A 14 19.96 41.69 -14.13
N LEU A 15 21.26 41.36 -14.00
CA LEU A 15 21.95 40.52 -14.96
C LEU A 15 21.51 39.05 -14.91
N VAL A 16 21.16 38.53 -13.72
CA VAL A 16 20.66 37.16 -13.56
C VAL A 16 19.24 37.01 -14.11
N LEU A 17 18.40 38.04 -14.01
CA LEU A 17 17.03 38.01 -14.57
C LEU A 17 17.00 38.10 -16.10
N ALA A 18 18.00 38.72 -16.74
CA ALA A 18 18.07 38.80 -18.20
C ALA A 18 18.50 37.49 -18.89
N LEU A 19 19.09 36.54 -18.16
CA LEU A 19 19.58 35.27 -18.71
C LEU A 19 18.53 34.13 -18.71
N ILE A 20 17.33 34.35 -18.15
CA ILE A 20 16.29 33.31 -18.05
C ILE A 20 15.28 33.37 -19.24
N GLN A 21 15.40 34.34 -20.15
CA GLN A 21 14.43 34.52 -21.25
C GLN A 21 14.80 33.90 -22.61
N THR A 22 15.80 33.03 -22.70
CA THR A 22 16.11 32.36 -23.97
C THR A 22 15.48 30.97 -24.07
N GLU A 23 14.58 30.85 -25.06
CA GLU A 23 14.17 29.64 -25.78
C GLU A 23 13.08 28.74 -25.17
N GLN A 24 11.82 29.15 -25.33
CA GLN A 24 10.74 28.20 -25.62
C GLN A 24 10.45 28.23 -27.12
N LYS A 25 11.00 27.25 -27.83
CA LYS A 25 10.66 26.95 -29.23
C LYS A 25 9.33 26.17 -29.24
N PRO A 26 8.31 26.58 -30.02
CA PRO A 26 7.06 25.84 -30.10
C PRO A 26 7.29 24.46 -30.73
N ILE A 27 6.77 23.41 -30.08
CA ILE A 27 6.75 22.05 -30.60
C ILE A 27 5.65 21.96 -31.66
N THR A 28 6.06 21.93 -32.92
CA THR A 28 5.18 21.57 -34.04
C THR A 28 5.03 20.05 -34.05
N ASN A 29 3.85 19.56 -33.69
CA ASN A 29 3.51 18.14 -33.82
C ASN A 29 3.12 17.85 -35.28
N GLU A 30 4.06 17.31 -36.06
CA GLU A 30 3.72 16.61 -37.30
C GLU A 30 3.13 15.24 -36.94
N ILE A 31 1.86 15.06 -37.27
CA ILE A 31 1.17 13.77 -37.21
C ILE A 31 1.61 12.97 -38.44
N THR A 32 2.64 12.13 -38.29
CA THR A 32 2.95 11.09 -39.27
C THR A 32 2.11 9.86 -38.98
N THR A 33 1.02 9.72 -39.74
CA THR A 33 0.21 8.50 -39.80
C THR A 33 1.03 7.41 -40.48
N SER A 34 1.68 6.54 -39.70
CA SER A 34 2.26 5.29 -40.19
C SER A 34 1.23 4.17 -40.04
N GLN A 35 0.77 3.65 -41.18
CA GLN A 35 -0.07 2.46 -41.26
C GLN A 35 0.76 1.25 -40.83
N LEU A 36 0.31 0.55 -39.78
CA LEU A 36 0.85 -0.75 -39.41
C LEU A 36 -0.04 -1.84 -40.02
N GLU A 37 0.51 -2.54 -41.00
CA GLU A 37 -0.05 -3.75 -41.57
C GLU A 37 -0.13 -4.86 -40.51
N THR A 38 -1.30 -5.46 -40.41
CA THR A 38 -1.58 -6.63 -39.58
C THR A 38 -1.06 -7.88 -40.30
N VAL A 39 0.09 -8.41 -39.89
CA VAL A 39 0.53 -9.77 -40.29
C VAL A 39 0.19 -10.74 -39.17
N ASN A 40 -0.87 -11.50 -39.41
CA ASN A 40 -1.22 -12.69 -38.64
C ASN A 40 -0.14 -13.76 -38.82
N THR A 41 0.51 -14.18 -37.73
CA THR A 41 1.20 -15.47 -37.69
C THR A 41 0.92 -16.14 -36.36
N ALA A 42 -0.05 -17.04 -36.38
CA ALA A 42 -0.36 -17.94 -35.28
C ALA A 42 0.83 -18.88 -35.03
N ARG A 43 1.53 -18.67 -33.92
CA ARG A 43 2.52 -19.62 -33.40
C ARG A 43 1.84 -20.46 -32.32
N GLN A 44 1.45 -21.68 -32.67
CA GLN A 44 1.00 -22.67 -31.70
C GLN A 44 2.15 -23.02 -30.75
N ILE A 45 2.02 -22.64 -29.48
CA ILE A 45 2.90 -23.10 -28.42
C ILE A 45 2.22 -24.31 -27.78
N ASN A 46 2.84 -25.47 -28.00
CA ASN A 46 2.44 -26.74 -27.41
C ASN A 46 2.90 -26.74 -25.94
N VAL A 47 2.01 -26.36 -25.02
CA VAL A 47 2.30 -26.42 -23.58
C VAL A 47 1.97 -27.82 -23.09
N ARG A 48 3.04 -28.57 -22.79
CA ARG A 48 3.00 -29.89 -22.18
C ARG A 48 2.58 -29.74 -20.71
N THR A 49 1.45 -30.35 -20.34
CA THR A 49 0.96 -30.44 -18.96
C THR A 49 1.92 -31.31 -18.13
N PRO A 50 2.40 -30.87 -16.96
CA PRO A 50 3.05 -31.77 -16.02
C PRO A 50 1.99 -32.57 -15.25
N THR A 51 2.01 -33.88 -15.46
CA THR A 51 1.29 -34.87 -14.65
C THR A 51 1.89 -34.87 -13.26
N SER A 52 1.14 -34.40 -12.26
CA SER A 52 1.48 -34.58 -10.85
C SER A 52 1.10 -36.00 -10.43
N GLU A 53 2.10 -36.87 -10.31
CA GLU A 53 1.95 -38.11 -9.55
C GLU A 53 1.70 -37.76 -8.08
N ARG A 54 0.67 -38.41 -7.53
CA ARG A 54 0.14 -38.22 -6.19
C ARG A 54 0.48 -39.49 -5.44
N ASP A 55 1.55 -39.46 -4.65
CA ASP A 55 1.85 -40.55 -3.72
C ASP A 55 0.97 -40.40 -2.48
N GLU A 56 -0.07 -41.23 -2.43
CA GLU A 56 -0.85 -41.52 -1.24
C GLU A 56 -0.03 -42.43 -0.31
N SER A 57 0.23 -41.96 0.92
CA SER A 57 0.44 -42.85 2.06
C SER A 57 -0.30 -42.30 3.28
N PHE A 58 -1.61 -42.59 3.32
CA PHE A 58 -2.43 -42.42 4.51
C PHE A 58 -2.24 -43.64 5.41
N SER A 59 -1.58 -43.44 6.56
CA SER A 59 -1.56 -44.43 7.64
C SER A 59 -2.84 -44.29 8.46
N THR A 60 -3.66 -45.34 8.45
CA THR A 60 -4.90 -45.47 9.22
C THR A 60 -4.61 -46.08 10.59
N THR A 61 -4.64 -45.27 11.65
CA THR A 61 -4.80 -45.77 13.02
C THR A 61 -6.26 -45.68 13.44
N ASN A 62 -6.92 -46.83 13.44
CA ASN A 62 -8.23 -47.05 14.05
C ASN A 62 -8.15 -46.77 15.56
N THR A 63 -8.81 -45.69 16.00
CA THR A 63 -9.10 -45.49 17.42
C THR A 63 -10.61 -45.58 17.61
N THR A 64 -11.04 -46.69 18.19
CA THR A 64 -12.42 -46.98 18.56
C THR A 64 -12.79 -46.12 19.78
N HIS A 65 -13.58 -45.06 19.58
CA HIS A 65 -14.22 -44.34 20.69
C HIS A 65 -15.68 -44.74 20.81
N THR A 66 -15.98 -45.25 22.00
CA THR A 66 -17.26 -45.75 22.48
C THR A 66 -18.32 -44.64 22.46
N ALA A 67 -19.44 -44.91 21.78
CA ALA A 67 -20.59 -44.02 21.74
C ALA A 67 -21.29 -43.97 23.10
N SER A 68 -21.36 -42.77 23.69
CA SER A 68 -22.28 -42.45 24.79
C SER A 68 -23.33 -41.51 24.25
N ASN A 69 -24.51 -42.06 23.96
CA ASN A 69 -25.70 -41.33 23.54
C ASN A 69 -26.29 -40.56 24.74
N ALA A 70 -26.16 -39.24 24.74
CA ALA A 70 -27.02 -38.35 25.53
C ALA A 70 -27.69 -37.35 24.58
N PRO A 71 -29.02 -37.32 24.45
CA PRO A 71 -29.70 -36.34 23.62
C PRO A 71 -29.68 -34.98 24.32
N ILE A 72 -28.83 -34.08 23.86
CA ILE A 72 -28.87 -32.66 24.23
C ILE A 72 -29.91 -31.99 23.32
N SER A 73 -31.04 -31.61 23.90
CA SER A 73 -32.06 -30.78 23.26
C SER A 73 -31.50 -29.37 23.05
N ILE A 74 -30.90 -29.13 21.88
CA ILE A 74 -30.47 -27.79 21.47
C ILE A 74 -31.72 -27.00 21.05
N ASN A 75 -32.11 -26.07 21.91
CA ASN A 75 -33.21 -25.14 21.67
C ASN A 75 -32.77 -24.11 20.61
N GLN A 76 -33.08 -24.38 19.34
CA GLN A 76 -32.67 -23.58 18.16
C GLN A 76 -33.44 -22.27 17.96
N ASN A 77 -33.94 -21.64 19.03
CA ASN A 77 -34.64 -20.36 18.96
C ASN A 77 -33.74 -19.18 19.35
N GLN A 78 -32.47 -19.19 18.91
CA GLN A 78 -31.69 -17.95 18.88
C GLN A 78 -32.15 -17.14 17.67
N ALA A 79 -33.12 -16.27 17.91
CA ALA A 79 -33.47 -15.18 17.01
C ALA A 79 -32.18 -14.45 16.64
N THR A 80 -31.78 -14.55 15.37
CA THR A 80 -30.70 -13.76 14.81
C THR A 80 -31.10 -12.30 14.91
N GLU A 81 -30.66 -11.63 15.97
CA GLU A 81 -30.74 -10.18 16.06
C GLU A 81 -30.08 -9.62 14.80
N LYS A 82 -30.93 -9.05 13.92
CA LYS A 82 -30.51 -8.44 12.67
C LYS A 82 -29.67 -7.23 13.02
N LYS A 83 -28.34 -7.43 13.12
CA LYS A 83 -27.35 -6.38 13.38
C LYS A 83 -27.66 -5.20 12.45
N SER A 84 -27.92 -4.03 13.03
CA SER A 84 -28.23 -2.82 12.26
C SER A 84 -27.12 -2.55 11.26
N LEU A 85 -27.49 -2.32 10.00
CA LEU A 85 -26.56 -1.98 8.94
C LEU A 85 -25.80 -0.69 9.32
N ILE A 86 -24.47 -0.68 9.21
CA ILE A 86 -23.69 0.49 9.60
C ILE A 86 -23.85 1.57 8.52
N ASN A 87 -24.32 2.76 8.90
CA ASN A 87 -24.40 3.89 7.97
C ASN A 87 -23.08 4.66 7.94
N PHE A 88 -22.15 4.23 7.10
CA PHE A 88 -20.84 4.88 6.96
C PHE A 88 -20.93 6.33 6.50
N LYS A 89 -21.96 6.70 5.73
CA LYS A 89 -22.17 8.08 5.25
C LYS A 89 -22.24 9.07 6.41
N ASP A 90 -22.97 8.71 7.47
CA ASP A 90 -23.16 9.58 8.63
C ASP A 90 -21.85 9.70 9.44
N ILE A 91 -21.09 8.61 9.54
CA ILE A 91 -19.80 8.58 10.24
C ILE A 91 -18.79 9.51 9.56
N ILE A 92 -18.69 9.42 8.23
CA ILE A 92 -17.73 10.20 7.44
C ILE A 92 -18.25 11.57 7.00
N ALA A 93 -19.44 11.98 7.45
CA ALA A 93 -19.98 13.31 7.15
C ALA A 93 -18.97 14.41 7.49
N ASP A 94 -18.84 15.40 6.60
CA ASP A 94 -17.90 16.52 6.72
C ASP A 94 -16.41 16.11 6.81
N SER A 95 -16.03 14.95 6.26
CA SER A 95 -14.63 14.55 6.10
C SER A 95 -14.28 14.23 4.66
N GLU A 96 -13.02 14.44 4.32
CA GLU A 96 -12.42 13.99 3.06
C GLU A 96 -12.20 12.48 3.13
N LEU A 97 -12.68 11.75 2.13
CA LEU A 97 -12.57 10.29 2.07
C LEU A 97 -11.39 9.91 1.17
N HIS A 98 -10.33 9.36 1.76
CA HIS A 98 -9.15 8.95 1.02
C HIS A 98 -9.03 7.44 1.01
N TYR A 99 -8.57 6.91 -0.13
CA TYR A 99 -8.29 5.51 -0.31
C TYR A 99 -6.79 5.28 -0.44
N VAL A 100 -6.28 4.31 0.29
CA VAL A 100 -4.90 3.81 0.20
C VAL A 100 -4.95 2.30 -0.03
N GLY A 101 -4.40 1.84 -1.16
CA GLY A 101 -4.32 0.41 -1.49
C GLY A 101 -2.89 -0.01 -1.79
N VAL A 102 -2.41 -1.08 -1.17
CA VAL A 102 -1.07 -1.63 -1.43
C VAL A 102 -1.15 -3.12 -1.68
N TYR A 103 -0.33 -3.69 -2.56
CA TYR A 103 -0.22 -5.16 -2.60
C TYR A 103 0.56 -5.64 -1.37
N GLU A 104 1.72 -5.05 -1.12
CA GLU A 104 2.63 -5.42 -0.03
C GLU A 104 3.33 -4.20 0.60
N SER A 105 3.98 -4.42 1.74
CA SER A 105 4.91 -3.44 2.32
C SER A 105 6.30 -3.61 1.72
N ASN A 106 6.95 -2.51 1.34
CA ASN A 106 8.40 -2.53 1.04
C ASN A 106 9.26 -2.02 2.20
N ALA A 107 8.77 -2.12 3.45
CA ALA A 107 9.55 -1.72 4.63
C ALA A 107 10.89 -2.47 4.77
N ARG A 108 10.96 -3.71 4.24
CA ARG A 108 12.16 -4.55 4.20
C ARG A 108 13.21 -4.08 3.21
N GLU A 109 12.86 -3.23 2.25
CA GLU A 109 13.83 -2.68 1.30
C GLU A 109 14.72 -1.62 1.97
N TYR A 110 16.00 -1.62 1.58
CA TYR A 110 16.90 -0.52 1.90
C TYR A 110 16.62 0.66 0.96
N THR A 111 16.56 1.85 1.53
CA THR A 111 16.55 3.10 0.76
C THR A 111 17.84 3.24 -0.04
N GLN A 112 17.81 4.05 -1.10
CA GLN A 112 19.00 4.29 -1.92
C GLN A 112 20.19 4.80 -1.09
N THR A 113 19.94 5.63 -0.07
CA THR A 113 20.98 6.13 0.85
C THR A 113 21.58 4.99 1.68
N GLU A 114 20.75 4.12 2.25
CA GLU A 114 21.22 2.96 3.03
C GLU A 114 21.97 1.96 2.13
N GLN A 115 21.50 1.72 0.91
CA GLN A 115 22.21 0.88 -0.07
C GLN A 115 23.59 1.44 -0.40
N ARG A 116 23.72 2.75 -0.61
CA ARG A 116 25.01 3.41 -0.83
C ARG A 116 25.94 3.27 0.38
N GLN A 117 25.42 3.47 1.59
CA GLN A 117 26.20 3.28 2.81
C GLN A 117 26.72 1.84 2.93
N ARG A 118 25.85 0.84 2.73
CA ARG A 118 26.21 -0.58 2.77
C ARG A 118 27.26 -0.95 1.73
N LYS A 119 27.16 -0.37 0.52
CA LYS A 119 28.17 -0.53 -0.52
C LYS A 119 29.53 -0.02 -0.03
N THR A 120 29.57 1.20 0.50
CA THR A 120 30.81 1.81 1.01
C THR A 120 31.41 0.97 2.15
N GLU A 121 30.58 0.48 3.08
CA GLU A 121 31.03 -0.42 4.15
C GLU A 121 31.63 -1.71 3.56
N CYS A 122 30.96 -2.35 2.60
CA CYS A 122 31.46 -3.56 1.93
C CYS A 122 32.80 -3.31 1.21
N GLU A 123 32.92 -2.21 0.46
CA GLU A 123 34.15 -1.86 -0.24
C GLU A 123 35.30 -1.60 0.74
N SER A 124 35.03 -0.93 1.87
CA SER A 124 36.04 -0.63 2.90
C SER A 124 36.65 -1.87 3.57
N GLN A 125 35.91 -2.98 3.56
CA GLN A 125 36.33 -4.25 4.15
C GLN A 125 37.07 -5.16 3.16
N ALA A 126 37.12 -4.78 1.87
CA ALA A 126 37.76 -5.57 0.84
C ALA A 126 39.25 -5.28 0.74
N ASN A 127 40.06 -6.32 0.49
CA ASN A 127 41.51 -6.20 0.32
C ASN A 127 41.93 -5.41 -0.94
N ASN A 128 41.01 -5.21 -1.89
CA ASN A 128 41.22 -4.39 -3.09
C ASN A 128 39.93 -3.65 -3.49
N PRO A 129 39.60 -2.54 -2.78
CA PRO A 129 38.35 -1.81 -2.93
C PRO A 129 38.14 -1.21 -4.33
N HIS A 130 39.21 -1.04 -5.10
CA HIS A 130 39.17 -0.43 -6.42
C HIS A 130 39.03 -1.43 -7.57
N SER A 131 38.99 -2.74 -7.28
CA SER A 131 38.73 -3.72 -8.34
C SER A 131 37.26 -3.64 -8.79
N SER A 132 37.05 -3.69 -10.11
CA SER A 132 35.70 -3.70 -10.70
C SER A 132 34.83 -4.85 -10.20
N LYS A 133 35.44 -5.99 -9.87
CA LYS A 133 34.77 -7.15 -9.28
C LYS A 133 34.22 -6.84 -7.88
N VAL A 134 35.05 -6.27 -6.99
CA VAL A 134 34.61 -5.91 -5.62
C VAL A 134 33.48 -4.88 -5.67
N ALA A 135 33.58 -3.87 -6.54
CA ALA A 135 32.52 -2.88 -6.70
C ALA A 135 31.19 -3.52 -7.15
N SER A 136 31.24 -4.48 -8.09
CA SER A 136 30.07 -5.24 -8.56
C SER A 136 29.47 -6.11 -7.45
N ASP A 137 30.30 -6.87 -6.75
CA ASP A 137 29.88 -7.77 -5.67
C ASP A 137 29.25 -6.98 -4.50
N CYS A 138 29.84 -5.84 -4.14
CA CYS A 138 29.30 -4.96 -3.10
C CYS A 138 27.99 -4.29 -3.51
N TRP A 139 27.79 -3.98 -4.80
CA TRP A 139 26.49 -3.56 -5.29
C TRP A 139 25.45 -4.68 -5.18
N HIS A 140 25.79 -5.91 -5.57
CA HIS A 140 24.90 -7.05 -5.41
C HIS A 140 24.50 -7.27 -3.94
N TYR A 141 25.46 -7.18 -3.01
CA TYR A 141 25.22 -7.25 -1.58
C TYR A 141 24.30 -6.12 -1.08
N ALA A 142 24.52 -4.88 -1.54
CA ALA A 142 23.73 -3.73 -1.11
C ALA A 142 22.28 -3.80 -1.61
N TYR A 143 22.05 -4.28 -2.84
CA TYR A 143 20.73 -4.29 -3.48
C TYR A 143 19.89 -5.53 -3.18
N ARG A 144 20.50 -6.72 -3.02
CA ARG A 144 19.74 -7.98 -2.83
C ARG A 144 19.44 -8.29 -1.36
N ALA A 145 20.05 -7.58 -0.44
CA ALA A 145 19.78 -7.78 0.98
C ALA A 145 18.45 -7.13 1.37
N GLU A 146 17.63 -7.85 2.11
CA GLU A 146 16.49 -7.29 2.83
C GLU A 146 16.87 -6.95 4.26
N LYS A 147 16.15 -6.01 4.87
CA LYS A 147 16.24 -5.74 6.30
C LYS A 147 15.64 -6.92 7.06
N LYS A 148 16.44 -7.52 7.94
CA LYS A 148 15.96 -8.56 8.87
C LYS A 148 15.24 -7.88 10.04
N ASN A 149 14.21 -8.55 10.56
CA ASN A 149 13.44 -8.11 11.73
C ASN A 149 12.73 -6.74 11.55
N VAL A 150 12.40 -6.36 10.32
CA VAL A 150 11.54 -5.21 10.05
C VAL A 150 10.13 -5.71 9.86
N GLU A 151 9.20 -5.13 10.60
CA GLU A 151 7.78 -5.41 10.43
C GLU A 151 7.30 -4.87 9.08
N ASP A 152 6.36 -5.56 8.45
CA ASP A 152 5.78 -5.18 7.16
C ASP A 152 4.83 -3.99 7.35
N THR A 153 5.42 -2.82 7.59
CA THR A 153 4.69 -1.59 7.94
C THR A 153 4.43 -0.71 6.73
N VAL A 154 3.27 -0.08 6.69
CA VAL A 154 2.97 1.03 5.78
C VAL A 154 2.54 2.24 6.60
N THR A 155 3.25 3.34 6.42
CA THR A 155 3.05 4.56 7.19
C THR A 155 2.22 5.57 6.39
N VAL A 156 1.06 5.93 6.90
CA VAL A 156 0.17 6.95 6.34
C VAL A 156 0.37 8.26 7.12
N HIS A 157 0.90 9.26 6.43
CA HIS A 157 1.11 10.60 6.96
C HIS A 157 -0.10 11.48 6.64
N ILE A 158 -0.82 11.93 7.66
CA ILE A 158 -1.93 12.87 7.52
C ILE A 158 -1.39 14.29 7.69
N ASN A 159 -1.22 14.99 6.56
CA ASN A 159 -0.81 16.39 6.52
C ASN A 159 -2.01 17.35 6.44
N SER A 160 -3.19 16.86 6.02
CA SER A 160 -4.40 17.67 5.94
C SER A 160 -4.82 18.23 7.31
N HIS A 161 -5.25 19.50 7.32
CA HIS A 161 -5.87 20.14 8.48
C HIS A 161 -7.39 19.94 8.54
N ARG A 162 -7.98 19.32 7.51
CA ARG A 162 -9.41 18.99 7.45
C ARG A 162 -9.67 17.64 8.11
N LYS A 163 -10.94 17.35 8.38
CA LYS A 163 -11.35 16.03 8.88
C LYS A 163 -11.11 14.99 7.78
N VAL A 164 -10.53 13.86 8.15
CA VAL A 164 -10.13 12.79 7.22
C VAL A 164 -10.81 11.48 7.60
N SER A 165 -11.21 10.73 6.60
CA SER A 165 -11.61 9.32 6.71
C SER A 165 -10.77 8.49 5.76
N LEU A 166 -10.23 7.37 6.23
CA LEU A 166 -9.33 6.51 5.46
C LEU A 166 -9.98 5.16 5.17
N ILE A 167 -9.85 4.71 3.92
CA ILE A 167 -10.02 3.32 3.53
C ILE A 167 -8.62 2.80 3.22
N LEU A 168 -8.16 1.83 3.99
CA LEU A 168 -6.84 1.23 3.87
C LEU A 168 -7.04 -0.22 3.42
N THR A 169 -6.41 -0.60 2.31
CA THR A 169 -6.47 -1.99 1.86
C THR A 169 -5.11 -2.56 1.52
N SER A 170 -4.95 -3.85 1.81
CA SER A 170 -3.78 -4.61 1.36
C SER A 170 -4.11 -6.02 0.92
N TYR A 171 -3.27 -6.58 0.04
CA TYR A 171 -3.33 -8.00 -0.26
C TYR A 171 -2.62 -8.78 0.85
N ASP A 172 -1.34 -8.47 1.07
CA ASP A 172 -0.49 -9.08 2.09
C ASP A 172 -0.74 -8.49 3.49
N PRO A 173 -0.35 -9.21 4.56
CA PRO A 173 -0.41 -8.70 5.92
C PRO A 173 0.41 -7.42 6.08
N VAL A 174 -0.23 -6.34 6.48
CA VAL A 174 0.42 -5.05 6.72
C VAL A 174 0.09 -4.52 8.11
N LYS A 175 1.08 -3.91 8.75
CA LYS A 175 0.89 -3.05 9.92
C LYS A 175 0.80 -1.59 9.49
N TRP A 176 -0.39 -1.03 9.56
CA TRP A 176 -0.66 0.35 9.21
C TRP A 176 -0.26 1.28 10.35
N VAL A 177 0.67 2.20 10.08
CA VAL A 177 1.09 3.24 11.02
C VAL A 177 0.51 4.56 10.56
N ILE A 178 -0.38 5.16 11.34
CA ILE A 178 -1.02 6.43 10.97
C ILE A 178 -0.47 7.54 11.86
N GLN A 179 0.13 8.56 11.25
CA GLN A 179 0.79 9.66 11.98
C GLN A 179 0.54 11.02 11.33
N GLY A 180 0.91 12.11 12.01
CA GLY A 180 0.60 13.49 11.59
C GLY A 180 -0.62 14.04 12.34
N ASN A 181 -1.53 14.70 11.62
CA ASN A 181 -2.75 15.31 12.15
C ASN A 181 -3.85 14.29 12.50
N THR A 182 -3.54 13.27 13.29
CA THR A 182 -4.46 12.16 13.61
C THR A 182 -5.68 12.58 14.43
N GLN A 183 -5.65 13.74 15.10
CA GLN A 183 -6.81 14.35 15.77
C GLN A 183 -7.97 14.64 14.81
N ASN A 184 -7.69 14.78 13.51
CA ASN A 184 -8.69 15.03 12.48
C ASN A 184 -9.31 13.75 11.89
N LEU A 185 -8.83 12.58 12.30
CA LEU A 185 -9.22 11.30 11.75
C LEU A 185 -10.57 10.83 12.33
N LYS A 186 -11.62 10.80 11.51
CA LYS A 186 -12.97 10.35 11.92
C LYS A 186 -13.11 8.83 11.84
N LEU A 187 -12.67 8.25 10.73
CA LEU A 187 -12.84 6.85 10.40
C LEU A 187 -11.55 6.26 9.83
N VAL A 188 -11.26 5.02 10.21
CA VAL A 188 -10.39 4.13 9.45
C VAL A 188 -11.13 2.84 9.15
N TYR A 189 -11.21 2.47 7.88
CA TYR A 189 -11.74 1.19 7.43
C TYR A 189 -10.59 0.38 6.84
N ILE A 190 -10.25 -0.75 7.46
CA ILE A 190 -9.23 -1.68 6.95
C ILE A 190 -9.88 -2.90 6.29
N SER A 191 -9.39 -3.28 5.12
CA SER A 191 -9.88 -4.46 4.40
C SER A 191 -8.81 -5.07 3.53
N GLY A 192 -8.95 -6.35 3.17
CA GLY A 192 -7.89 -7.05 2.44
C GLY A 192 -8.18 -8.52 2.27
N TYR A 193 -7.27 -9.21 1.58
CA TYR A 193 -7.29 -10.67 1.54
C TYR A 193 -6.78 -11.22 2.87
N HIS A 194 -5.54 -10.90 3.22
CA HIS A 194 -4.94 -11.25 4.50
C HIS A 194 -5.30 -10.25 5.60
N ALA A 195 -5.24 -10.71 6.85
CA ALA A 195 -5.44 -9.86 8.01
C ALA A 195 -4.37 -8.77 8.11
N SER A 196 -4.79 -7.55 8.41
CA SER A 196 -3.91 -6.41 8.68
C SER A 196 -4.29 -5.74 9.99
N ASP A 197 -3.36 -4.97 10.56
CA ASP A 197 -3.54 -4.31 11.85
C ASP A 197 -3.13 -2.84 11.79
N ILE A 198 -3.56 -2.05 12.76
CA ILE A 198 -3.19 -0.63 12.91
C ILE A 198 -2.39 -0.46 14.20
N VAL A 199 -1.21 0.14 14.10
CA VAL A 199 -0.31 0.38 15.23
C VAL A 199 0.26 1.81 15.15
N PRO A 200 0.24 2.60 16.24
CA PRO A 200 -0.40 2.31 17.52
C PRO A 200 -1.92 2.39 17.44
N ARG A 201 -2.60 1.98 18.52
CA ARG A 201 -4.04 2.17 18.66
C ARG A 201 -4.40 3.66 18.52
N LEU A 202 -5.39 3.95 17.68
CA LEU A 202 -5.87 5.30 17.42
C LEU A 202 -6.70 5.85 18.59
N SER A 203 -6.93 7.17 18.58
CA SER A 203 -7.81 7.85 19.53
C SER A 203 -9.19 7.19 19.60
N SER A 204 -9.81 7.16 20.78
CA SER A 204 -11.17 6.64 20.97
C SER A 204 -12.23 7.42 20.18
N SER A 205 -11.91 8.65 19.74
CA SER A 205 -12.76 9.44 18.84
C SER A 205 -12.78 8.90 17.41
N THR A 206 -11.72 8.21 16.98
CA THR A 206 -11.62 7.61 15.65
C THR A 206 -12.33 6.26 15.66
N LYS A 207 -13.30 6.08 14.78
CA LYS A 207 -13.93 4.77 14.58
C LYS A 207 -13.05 3.94 13.68
N THR A 208 -12.76 2.71 14.09
CA THR A 208 -11.97 1.77 13.30
C THR A 208 -12.82 0.55 13.00
N TYR A 209 -13.03 0.26 11.72
CA TYR A 209 -13.74 -0.92 11.26
C TYR A 209 -12.82 -1.80 10.44
N SER A 210 -13.05 -3.11 10.51
CA SER A 210 -12.31 -4.07 9.70
C SER A 210 -13.23 -5.10 9.06
N ASN A 211 -12.92 -5.49 7.83
CA ASN A 211 -13.36 -6.76 7.29
C ASN A 211 -12.34 -7.33 6.32
N PHE A 212 -11.95 -8.58 6.50
CA PHE A 212 -10.95 -9.26 5.69
C PHE A 212 -11.53 -10.55 5.13
N TYR A 213 -10.94 -11.08 4.06
CA TYR A 213 -11.28 -12.43 3.61
C TYR A 213 -10.89 -13.46 4.67
N GLU A 214 -9.68 -13.30 5.24
CA GLU A 214 -9.25 -14.02 6.42
C GLU A 214 -9.82 -13.42 7.72
N ALA A 215 -9.65 -14.11 8.85
CA ALA A 215 -10.10 -13.59 10.14
C ALA A 215 -9.29 -12.36 10.56
N THR A 216 -9.96 -11.32 11.08
CA THR A 216 -9.29 -10.10 11.56
C THR A 216 -8.37 -10.38 12.74
N THR A 217 -7.19 -9.75 12.75
CA THR A 217 -6.24 -9.74 13.88
C THR A 217 -6.31 -8.45 14.69
N CYS A 218 -7.08 -7.46 14.24
CA CYS A 218 -7.19 -6.16 14.91
C CYS A 218 -8.12 -6.23 16.13
N SER A 219 -7.51 -6.34 17.32
CA SER A 219 -8.22 -6.55 18.59
C SER A 219 -9.20 -5.43 19.00
N PHE A 220 -9.04 -4.22 18.45
CA PHE A 220 -9.88 -3.06 18.76
C PHE A 220 -10.76 -2.60 17.58
N CYS A 221 -10.68 -3.29 16.44
CA CYS A 221 -11.50 -2.96 15.29
C CYS A 221 -12.93 -3.47 15.48
N LEU A 222 -13.89 -2.67 15.02
CA LEU A 222 -15.29 -3.05 14.96
C LEU A 222 -15.53 -3.89 13.69
N GLY A 223 -16.28 -4.99 13.80
CA GLY A 223 -16.68 -5.76 12.64
C GLY A 223 -17.69 -5.01 11.77
N SER A 224 -17.42 -4.95 10.47
CA SER A 224 -18.31 -4.39 9.44
C SER A 224 -19.21 -5.46 8.82
N ASP A 225 -20.33 -5.04 8.25
CA ASP A 225 -21.23 -5.82 7.39
C ASP A 225 -20.86 -5.72 5.91
N ILE A 226 -20.05 -4.73 5.52
CA ILE A 226 -19.49 -4.61 4.17
C ILE A 226 -18.63 -5.83 3.87
N PRO A 227 -18.89 -6.60 2.79
CA PRO A 227 -18.02 -7.69 2.35
C PRO A 227 -16.58 -7.23 2.16
N TYR A 228 -15.61 -8.12 2.39
CA TYR A 228 -14.21 -7.78 2.12
C TYR A 228 -14.05 -7.30 0.67
N PHE A 229 -13.17 -6.33 0.49
CA PHE A 229 -12.74 -5.88 -0.83
C PHE A 229 -11.31 -5.36 -0.77
N TYR A 230 -10.65 -5.37 -1.91
CA TYR A 230 -9.27 -4.97 -2.05
C TYR A 230 -9.03 -4.44 -3.46
N GLY A 231 -8.09 -3.50 -3.57
CA GLY A 231 -7.50 -3.10 -4.84
C GLY A 231 -6.46 -2.01 -4.63
N TYR A 232 -5.36 -2.07 -5.37
CA TYR A 232 -4.34 -1.03 -5.41
C TYR A 232 -4.34 -0.26 -6.75
N GLU A 233 -5.22 -0.65 -7.68
CA GLU A 233 -5.46 0.07 -8.92
C GLU A 233 -6.79 0.79 -8.87
N ASN A 234 -6.85 1.98 -9.47
CA ASN A 234 -8.07 2.79 -9.52
C ASN A 234 -9.04 2.25 -10.58
N SER A 235 -9.66 1.11 -10.31
CA SER A 235 -10.60 0.45 -11.22
C SER A 235 -12.06 0.91 -11.00
N GLY A 236 -12.88 0.82 -12.04
CA GLY A 236 -14.31 1.17 -11.96
C GLY A 236 -15.09 0.29 -10.97
N ASP A 237 -14.73 -0.98 -10.84
CA ASP A 237 -15.34 -1.91 -9.85
C ASP A 237 -15.04 -1.46 -8.41
N LEU A 238 -13.78 -1.09 -8.13
CA LEU A 238 -13.38 -0.61 -6.82
C LEU A 238 -14.09 0.70 -6.46
N GLN A 239 -14.10 1.67 -7.38
CA GLN A 239 -14.82 2.93 -7.20
C GLN A 239 -16.32 2.71 -6.94
N SER A 240 -16.93 1.77 -7.68
CA SER A 240 -18.35 1.43 -7.51
C SER A 240 -18.63 0.82 -6.13
N LYS A 241 -17.78 -0.07 -5.63
CA LYS A 241 -17.88 -0.64 -4.27
C LYS A 241 -17.75 0.46 -3.20
N ILE A 242 -16.76 1.34 -3.32
CA ILE A 242 -16.55 2.43 -2.37
C ILE A 242 -17.78 3.36 -2.37
N GLN A 243 -18.24 3.78 -3.54
CA GLN A 243 -19.44 4.62 -3.65
C GLN A 243 -20.69 3.90 -3.12
N GLN A 244 -20.81 2.59 -3.34
CA GLN A 244 -21.92 1.78 -2.84
C GLN A 244 -21.97 1.76 -1.31
N TYR A 245 -20.84 1.56 -0.64
CA TYR A 245 -20.81 1.35 0.81
C TYR A 245 -20.68 2.64 1.61
N PHE A 246 -19.85 3.58 1.15
CA PHE A 246 -19.57 4.82 1.87
C PHE A 246 -20.48 5.97 1.45
N LYS A 247 -21.15 5.87 0.29
CA LYS A 247 -22.07 6.89 -0.27
C LYS A 247 -21.47 8.30 -0.38
N THR A 248 -20.14 8.36 -0.43
CA THR A 248 -19.34 9.59 -0.53
C THR A 248 -18.26 9.35 -1.58
N PRO A 249 -18.06 10.28 -2.54
CA PRO A 249 -17.01 10.13 -3.52
C PRO A 249 -15.63 10.21 -2.86
N LEU A 250 -14.64 9.54 -3.44
CA LEU A 250 -13.27 9.66 -2.99
C LEU A 250 -12.73 11.06 -3.25
N THR A 251 -12.10 11.64 -2.24
CA THR A 251 -11.29 12.85 -2.36
C THR A 251 -9.95 12.55 -3.02
N SER A 252 -9.32 11.42 -2.68
CA SER A 252 -8.11 10.95 -3.37
C SER A 252 -7.99 9.44 -3.37
N PHE A 253 -7.31 8.91 -4.37
CA PHE A 253 -6.89 7.52 -4.46
C PHE A 253 -5.37 7.43 -4.53
N GLN A 254 -4.76 6.62 -3.67
CA GLN A 254 -3.32 6.31 -3.69
C GLN A 254 -3.13 4.81 -3.66
N GLY A 255 -2.65 4.26 -4.78
CA GLY A 255 -2.52 2.84 -4.98
C GLY A 255 -1.14 2.48 -5.51
N ALA A 256 -0.53 1.43 -4.97
CA ALA A 256 0.79 0.95 -5.39
C ALA A 256 0.91 -0.56 -5.21
N TYR A 257 1.78 -1.19 -6.00
CA TYR A 257 2.15 -2.59 -5.74
C TYR A 257 2.84 -2.70 -4.38
N SER A 258 3.91 -1.95 -4.13
CA SER A 258 4.56 -1.89 -2.83
C SER A 258 4.68 -0.46 -2.32
N ALA A 259 4.52 -0.27 -1.00
CA ALA A 259 4.71 1.04 -0.37
C ALA A 259 5.25 0.93 1.06
N LYS A 260 5.90 2.01 1.51
CA LYS A 260 6.32 2.21 2.90
C LYS A 260 5.72 3.47 3.49
N ASN A 261 5.61 4.52 2.70
CA ASN A 261 5.07 5.82 3.11
C ASN A 261 4.04 6.29 2.11
N VAL A 262 2.91 6.79 2.61
CA VAL A 262 1.80 7.37 1.84
C VAL A 262 1.41 8.70 2.49
N TYR A 263 1.05 9.72 1.72
CA TYR A 263 0.82 11.07 2.22
C TYR A 263 -0.57 11.58 1.86
N ILE A 264 -1.36 11.94 2.87
CA ILE A 264 -2.70 12.52 2.74
C ILE A 264 -2.59 14.03 2.94
N ASN A 265 -2.73 14.79 1.86
CA ASN A 265 -2.56 16.24 1.84
C ASN A 265 -3.90 16.98 1.82
#